data_AF-A0A2M7PP61-F1
#
_entry.id   AF-A0A2M7PP61-F1
#
_cell.length_a   1.000
_cell.length_b   1.000
_cell.length_c   1.000
_cell.angle_alpha   90.00
_cell.angle_beta   90.00
_cell.angle_gamma   90.00
#
_symmetry.space_group_name_H-M   'P 1'
#
loop_
_entity.id
_entity.type
_entity.pdbx_description
1 polymer ?
#
loop_
_entity_poly.entity_id
_entity_poly.type
_entity_poly.pdbx_seq_one_letter_code
_entity_poly.pdbx_strand_id
1 'polypeptide(L)' 'MMERLPRITAVGVIKVLKRAGFFLARQSGSHKVFKNKAGKRVTVPYHSGK' A
#
# COMPACT_ATOMS: atom_id res chain seq x y z
N MET A 1 -27.16 -6.07 10.06
CA MET A 1 -26.60 -5.30 8.93
C MET A 1 -25.12 -5.12 9.19
N MET A 2 -24.22 -5.51 8.28
CA MET A 2 -22.78 -5.36 8.50
C MET A 2 -22.34 -3.96 8.08
N GLU A 3 -21.72 -3.23 9.00
CA GLU A 3 -21.20 -1.89 8.72
C GLU A 3 -20.08 -1.98 7.68
N ARG A 4 -20.14 -1.14 6.66
CA ARG A 4 -19.10 -1.07 5.64
C ARG A 4 -17.87 -0.43 6.24
N LEU A 5 -16.75 -1.14 6.19
CA LEU A 5 -15.46 -0.60 6.58
C LEU A 5 -15.10 0.62 5.72
N PRO A 6 -14.39 1.61 6.29
CA PRO A 6 -13.97 2.79 5.55
C PRO A 6 -13.07 2.42 4.38
N ARG A 7 -13.35 3.01 3.21
CA ARG A 7 -12.51 2.86 2.03
C ARG A 7 -11.28 3.75 2.17
N ILE A 8 -10.10 3.16 2.09
CA ILE A 8 -8.82 3.87 2.16
C ILE A 8 -8.22 4.05 0.76
N THR A 9 -7.57 5.19 0.51
CA THR A 9 -6.91 5.46 -0.77
C THR A 9 -5.54 4.78 -0.82
N ALA A 10 -5.03 4.52 -2.02
CA ALA A 10 -3.67 3.99 -2.21
C ALA A 10 -2.62 4.91 -1.55
N VAL A 11 -2.84 6.24 -1.59
CA VAL A 11 -1.99 7.23 -0.91
C VAL A 11 -2.01 7.02 0.61
N GLY A 12 -3.19 6.80 1.19
CA GLY A 12 -3.35 6.50 2.61
C GLY A 12 -2.63 5.23 3.03
N VAL A 13 -2.80 4.15 2.26
CA VAL A 13 -2.09 2.87 2.48
C VAL A 13 -0.58 3.09 2.45
N ILE A 14 -0.05 3.78 1.44
CA ILE A 14 1.38 4.03 1.29
C ILE A 14 1.93 4.83 2.48
N LYS A 15 1.22 5.85 2.95
CA LYS A 15 1.62 6.61 4.15
C LYS A 15 1.72 5.72 5.39
N VAL A 16 0.73 4.87 5.62
CA VAL A 16 0.72 3.94 6.77
C VAL A 16 1.86 2.93 6.66
N LEU A 17 2.08 2.35 5.48
CA LEU A 17 3.18 1.40 5.25
C LEU A 17 4.54 2.04 5.55
N LYS A 18 4.79 3.26 5.06
CA LYS A 18 6.03 4.00 5.36
C LYS A 18 6.22 4.22 6.87
N ARG A 19 5.17 4.64 7.57
CA ARG A 19 5.19 4.82 9.04
C ARG A 19 5.45 3.50 9.77
N ALA A 20 4.97 2.38 9.24
CA ALA A 20 5.20 1.04 9.77
C ALA A 20 6.58 0.45 9.38
N GLY A 21 7.50 1.24 8.85
CA GLY A 21 8.85 0.80 8.50
C GLY A 21 8.95 0.01 7.20
N PHE A 22 7.93 0.08 6.34
CA PHE A 22 8.03 -0.44 4.98
C PHE A 22 8.65 0.58 4.03
N PHE A 23 9.46 0.10 3.10
CA PHE A 23 10.06 0.87 2.02
C PHE A 23 9.62 0.34 0.66
N LEU A 24 9.56 1.21 -0.35
CA LEU A 24 9.25 0.80 -1.71
C LEU A 24 10.42 -0.02 -2.25
N ALA A 25 10.18 -1.28 -2.58
CA ALA A 25 11.19 -2.18 -3.10
C ALA A 25 11.22 -2.22 -4.63
N ARG A 26 10.05 -2.16 -5.28
CA ARG A 26 9.92 -2.05 -6.74
C ARG A 26 8.55 -1.51 -7.17
N GLN A 27 8.47 -1.01 -8.39
CA GLN A 27 7.21 -0.75 -9.07
C GLN A 27 7.21 -1.46 -10.43
N SER A 28 6.07 -2.05 -10.80
CA SER A 28 5.84 -2.60 -12.13
C SER A 28 4.45 -2.18 -12.59
N GLY A 29 4.40 -1.38 -13.64
CA GLY A 29 3.17 -0.70 -14.07
C GLY A 29 2.51 0.08 -12.93
N SER A 30 1.21 -0.17 -12.75
CA SER A 30 0.36 0.46 -11.73
C SER A 30 0.47 -0.18 -10.35
N HIS A 31 1.41 -1.10 -10.08
CA HIS A 31 1.53 -1.76 -8.78
C HIS A 31 2.85 -1.42 -8.09
N LYS A 32 2.77 -0.99 -6.84
CA LYS A 32 3.91 -0.69 -5.97
C LYS A 32 4.12 -1.79 -4.96
N VAL A 33 5.32 -2.33 -4.87
CA VAL A 33 5.67 -3.38 -3.92
C VAL A 33 6.53 -2.81 -2.80
N PHE A 34 6.05 -2.96 -1.57
CA PHE A 34 6.71 -2.53 -0.35
C PHE A 34 7.27 -3.74 0.41
N LYS A 35 8.42 -3.55 1.07
CA LYS A 35 9.04 -4.53 1.96
C LYS A 35 9.43 -3.88 3.28
N ASN A 36 9.62 -4.66 4.35
CA ASN A 36 10.22 -4.18 5.59
C ASN A 36 11.40 -5.07 6.03
N LYS A 37 12.12 -4.66 7.07
CA LYS A 37 13.27 -5.40 7.62
C LYS A 37 12.92 -6.79 8.15
N ALA A 38 11.67 -7.02 8.52
CA ALA A 38 11.16 -8.33 8.95
C ALA A 38 10.85 -9.28 7.78
N GLY A 39 11.18 -8.90 6.54
CA GLY A 39 10.93 -9.71 5.34
C GLY A 39 9.48 -9.70 4.85
N LYS A 40 8.58 -8.91 5.47
CA LYS A 40 7.18 -8.80 5.02
C LYS A 40 7.09 -8.02 3.73
N ARG A 41 6.14 -8.41 2.87
CA ARG A 41 5.87 -7.79 1.56
C ARG A 41 4.41 -7.38 1.44
N VAL A 42 4.16 -6.20 0.89
CA VAL A 42 2.82 -5.69 0.56
C VAL A 42 2.82 -5.17 -0.87
N THR A 43 1.78 -5.49 -1.65
CA THR A 43 1.57 -4.91 -2.99
C THR A 43 0.40 -3.94 -2.92
N VAL A 44 0.60 -2.70 -3.37
CA VAL A 44 -0.41 -1.66 -3.40
C VAL A 44 -0.75 -1.33 -4.87
N PRO A 45 -2.01 -1.53 -5.31
CA PRO A 45 -2.46 -1.01 -6.58
C PRO A 45 -2.48 0.52 -6.53
N TYR A 46 -1.91 1.14 -7.55
CA TYR A 46 -1.69 2.57 -7.71
C TYR A 46 -2.07 2.96 -9.15
N HIS A 47 -3.38 3.01 -9.39
CA HIS A 47 -3.93 3.49 -10.66
C HIS A 47 -3.98 5.02 -10.61
N SER A 48 -3.38 5.69 -11.59
CA SER A 48 -3.43 7.16 -11.73
C SER A 48 -4.78 7.68 -12.24
N GLY A 49 -5.85 6.91 -12.09
CA GLY A 49 -7.18 7.24 -12.60
C GLY A 49 -8.24 7.11 -11.50
N LYS A 50 -8.57 8.25 -10.89
CA LYS A 50 -9.57 8.50 -9.82
C LYS A 50 -9.17 8.10 -8.39
#